data_AF-A0A1B6MKC8-F1
#
_entry.id   AF-A0A1B6MKC8-F1
#
_cell.length_a   1.000
_cell.length_b   1.000
_cell.length_c   1.000
_cell.angle_alpha   90.00
_cell.angle_beta   90.00
_cell.angle_gamma   90.00
#
_symmetry.space_group_name_H-M   'P 1'
#
loop_
_entity.id
_entity.type
_entity.pdbx_description
1 polymer ?
#
loop_
_entity_poly.entity_id
_entity_poly.type
_entity_poly.pdbx_seq_one_letter_code
_entity_poly.pdbx_strand_id
1 'polypeptide(L)'
;LDLFKKILESEIWENVYMASVDKKYDEFYSTFKFYFDMAFPKVMVTDKKRKQNWISDDLKNEKKELIQLGLKIRENENYTLKHELKQKNQNYKCLGYPMFPSFPAIW
;
A
#
# COMPACT_ATOMS: atom_id res chain seq x y z
N LEU A 1 2.49 1.80 23.97
CA LEU A 1 3.68 1.39 24.75
C LEU A 1 3.26 0.74 26.07
N ASP A 2 2.30 1.32 26.79
CA ASP A 2 1.91 0.85 28.13
C ASP A 2 1.37 -0.58 28.17
N LEU A 3 0.60 -0.99 27.14
CA LEU A 3 0.14 -2.36 27.00
C LEU A 3 1.31 -3.36 26.92
N PHE A 4 2.30 -3.06 26.07
CA PHE A 4 3.46 -3.92 25.87
C PHE A 4 4.28 -4.07 27.16
N LYS A 5 4.50 -2.96 27.88
CA LYS A 5 5.20 -2.97 29.18
C LYS A 5 4.50 -3.85 30.20
N LYS A 6 3.18 -3.69 30.36
CA LYS A 6 2.38 -4.48 31.31
C LYS A 6 2.46 -5.98 31.03
N ILE A 7 2.44 -6.37 29.75
CA ILE A 7 2.52 -7.78 29.35
C ILE A 7 3.91 -8.35 29.68
N LEU A 8 4.98 -7.61 29.35
CA LEU A 8 6.34 -8.05 29.67
C LEU A 8 6.61 -8.12 31.19
N GLU A 9 6.03 -7.20 31.97
CA GLU A 9 6.13 -7.22 33.44
C GLU A 9 5.41 -8.41 34.06
N SER A 10 4.33 -8.89 33.45
CA SER A 10 3.61 -10.10 33.89
C SER A 10 4.23 -11.41 33.42
N GLU A 11 5.19 -11.37 32.50
CA GLU A 11 5.80 -12.56 31.92
C GLU A 11 6.82 -13.18 32.88
N ILE A 12 6.68 -14.49 33.12
CA ILE A 12 7.49 -15.24 34.10
C ILE A 12 8.73 -15.84 33.44
N TRP A 13 8.72 -16.01 32.10
CA TRP A 13 9.83 -16.56 31.31
C TRP A 13 10.21 -18.01 31.67
N GLU A 14 9.26 -18.78 32.24
CA GLU A 14 9.48 -20.17 32.65
C GLU A 14 9.96 -21.03 31.48
N ASN A 15 9.34 -20.88 30.31
CA ASN A 15 9.71 -21.61 29.10
C ASN A 15 11.17 -21.33 28.68
N VAL A 16 11.64 -20.09 28.81
CA VAL A 16 13.03 -19.71 28.50
C VAL A 16 14.00 -20.26 29.54
N TYR A 17 13.57 -20.29 30.81
CA TYR A 17 14.37 -20.84 31.89
C TYR A 17 14.58 -22.34 31.72
N MET A 18 13.51 -23.07 31.40
CA MET A 18 13.48 -24.54 31.23
C MET A 18 14.02 -25.03 29.87
N ALA A 19 14.16 -24.14 28.88
CA ALA A 19 14.69 -24.51 27.57
C ALA A 19 16.16 -24.93 27.62
N SER A 20 16.56 -25.79 26.68
CA SER A 20 17.97 -26.14 26.44
C SER A 20 18.76 -24.90 26.02
N VAL A 21 20.06 -24.83 26.36
CA VAL A 21 20.94 -23.67 26.11
C VAL A 21 20.81 -23.13 24.68
N ASP A 22 20.86 -24.02 23.69
CA ASP A 22 20.82 -23.65 22.27
C ASP A 22 19.45 -23.10 21.80
N LYS A 23 18.38 -23.34 22.57
CA LYS A 23 17.01 -22.94 22.24
C LYS A 23 16.48 -21.79 23.09
N LYS A 24 17.22 -21.36 24.11
CA LYS A 24 16.76 -20.28 25.02
C LYS A 24 16.46 -18.99 24.27
N TYR A 25 17.33 -18.66 23.31
CA TYR A 25 17.13 -17.46 22.49
C TYR A 25 15.87 -17.57 21.63
N ASP A 26 15.63 -18.73 21.03
CA ASP A 26 14.46 -18.94 20.17
C ASP A 26 13.16 -18.83 20.97
N GLU A 27 13.11 -19.40 22.18
CA GLU A 27 11.95 -19.31 23.07
C GLU A 27 11.72 -17.89 23.59
N PHE A 28 12.80 -17.18 23.93
CA PHE A 28 12.72 -15.77 24.29
C PHE A 28 12.17 -14.94 23.13
N TYR A 29 12.74 -15.13 21.94
CA TYR A 29 12.42 -14.35 20.77
C TYR A 29 11.00 -14.63 20.29
N SER A 30 10.56 -15.89 20.28
CA SER A 30 9.19 -16.26 19.90
C SER A 30 8.16 -15.61 20.83
N THR A 31 8.39 -15.68 22.14
CA THR A 31 7.51 -15.10 23.17
C THR A 31 7.49 -13.58 23.09
N PHE A 32 8.65 -12.95 22.99
CA PHE A 32 8.77 -11.50 22.84
C PHE A 32 8.08 -11.00 21.57
N LYS A 33 8.32 -11.69 20.44
CA LYS A 33 7.75 -11.36 19.14
C LYS A 33 6.23 -11.45 19.16
N PHE A 34 5.69 -12.49 19.79
CA PHE A 34 4.25 -12.65 19.97
C PHE A 34 3.63 -11.44 20.70
N TYR A 35 4.20 -11.04 21.84
CA TYR A 35 3.71 -9.88 22.59
C TYR A 35 3.90 -8.56 21.84
N PHE A 36 4.99 -8.44 21.08
CA PHE A 36 5.22 -7.26 20.25
C PHE A 36 4.15 -7.13 19.17
N ASP A 37 3.88 -8.21 18.42
CA ASP A 37 2.90 -8.19 17.34
C ASP A 37 1.47 -7.97 17.88
N MET A 38 1.19 -8.44 19.11
CA MET A 38 -0.08 -8.16 19.79
C MET A 38 -0.22 -6.69 20.21
N ALA A 39 0.84 -6.08 20.74
CA ALA A 39 0.81 -4.69 21.21
C ALA A 39 0.97 -3.66 20.08
N PHE A 40 1.56 -4.06 18.96
CA PHE A 40 1.82 -3.22 17.79
C PHE A 40 1.30 -3.90 16.52
N PRO A 41 -0.03 -4.08 16.41
CA PRO A 41 -0.61 -4.73 15.26
C PRO A 41 -0.30 -3.96 13.98
N LYS A 42 0.07 -4.69 12.93
CA LYS A 42 0.30 -4.10 11.61
C LYS A 42 -1.04 -3.61 11.04
N VAL A 43 -1.28 -2.31 11.16
CA VAL A 43 -2.47 -1.68 10.58
C VAL A 43 -2.21 -1.26 9.13
N MET A 44 -3.07 -1.69 8.23
CA MET A 44 -3.06 -1.22 6.85
C MET A 44 -3.75 0.15 6.81
N VAL A 45 -2.96 1.22 6.96
CA VAL A 45 -3.48 2.58 6.83
C VAL A 45 -3.58 2.90 5.34
N THR A 46 -4.80 3.14 4.88
CA THR A 46 -5.00 3.67 3.52
C THR A 46 -4.75 5.17 3.56
N ASP A 47 -3.61 5.60 3.02
CA ASP A 47 -3.38 7.03 2.81
C ASP A 47 -4.41 7.58 1.84
N LYS A 48 -5.41 8.28 2.38
CA LYS A 48 -6.36 9.04 1.57
C LYS A 48 -5.57 10.17 0.93
N LYS A 49 -5.12 9.97 -0.31
CA LYS A 49 -4.52 11.04 -1.12
C LYS A 49 -5.49 12.23 -1.11
N ARG A 50 -5.00 13.39 -0.66
CA ARG A 50 -5.79 14.63 -0.72
C ARG A 50 -6.26 14.84 -2.16
N LYS A 51 -7.52 15.28 -2.33
CA LYS A 51 -8.04 15.64 -3.66
C LYS A 51 -7.10 16.68 -4.26
N GLN A 52 -6.48 16.34 -5.38
CA GLN A 52 -5.58 17.23 -6.10
C GLN A 52 -6.43 18.26 -6.84
N ASN A 53 -6.47 19.49 -6.31
CA ASN A 53 -7.26 20.59 -6.89
C ASN A 53 -6.67 21.13 -8.20
N TRP A 54 -5.42 20.77 -8.53
CA TRP A 54 -4.74 21.19 -9.76
C TRP A 54 -5.15 20.36 -11.00
N ILE A 55 -5.88 19.25 -10.80
CA ILE A 55 -6.38 18.44 -11.91
C ILE A 55 -7.73 18.99 -12.36
N SER A 56 -7.80 19.39 -13.63
CA SER A 56 -9.04 19.84 -14.29
C SER A 56 -10.14 18.78 -14.16
N ASP A 57 -11.39 19.24 -14.04
CA ASP A 57 -12.55 18.36 -14.04
C ASP A 57 -12.69 17.59 -15.37
N ASP A 58 -12.19 18.16 -16.48
CA ASP A 58 -12.13 17.48 -17.78
C ASP A 58 -11.25 16.22 -17.71
N LEU A 59 -10.03 16.34 -17.17
CA LEU A 59 -9.13 15.19 -16.97
C LEU A 59 -9.73 14.14 -16.02
N LYS A 60 -10.50 14.57 -15.01
CA LYS A 60 -11.20 13.62 -14.12
C LYS A 60 -12.30 12.88 -14.87
N ASN A 61 -13.01 13.55 -15.77
CA ASN A 61 -14.09 12.96 -16.56
C ASN A 61 -13.52 12.00 -17.62
N GLU A 62 -12.47 12.39 -18.34
CA GLU A 62 -11.77 11.49 -19.28
C GLU A 62 -11.30 10.20 -18.60
N LYS A 63 -10.74 10.31 -17.38
CA LYS A 63 -10.35 9.13 -16.60
C LYS A 63 -11.54 8.23 -16.27
N LYS A 64 -12.70 8.80 -15.91
CA LYS A 64 -13.92 8.01 -15.65
C LYS A 64 -14.41 7.31 -16.91
N GLU A 65 -14.38 7.98 -18.05
CA GLU A 65 -14.77 7.40 -19.34
C GLU A 65 -13.86 6.22 -19.73
N LEU A 66 -12.55 6.35 -19.52
CA LEU A 66 -11.59 5.26 -19.71
C LEU A 66 -11.89 4.05 -18.83
N ILE A 67 -12.25 4.28 -17.56
CA ILE A 67 -12.64 3.21 -16.64
C ILE A 67 -13.92 2.52 -17.14
N GLN A 68 -14.93 3.29 -17.56
CA GLN A 68 -16.18 2.74 -18.10
C GLN A 68 -15.97 1.95 -19.39
N LEU A 69 -15.12 2.42 -20.30
CA LEU A 69 -14.72 1.68 -21.51
C LEU A 69 -14.04 0.36 -21.13
N GLY A 70 -13.15 0.38 -20.13
CA GLY A 70 -12.49 -0.82 -19.62
C GLY A 70 -13.45 -1.85 -19.05
N LEU A 71 -14.49 -1.41 -18.34
CA LEU A 71 -15.55 -2.29 -17.84
C LEU A 71 -16.35 -2.90 -19.00
N LYS A 72 -16.77 -2.09 -19.98
CA LYS A 72 -17.51 -2.57 -21.16
C LYS A 72 -16.73 -3.61 -21.99
N ILE A 73 -15.41 -3.46 -22.09
CA ILE A 73 -14.55 -4.46 -22.76
C ILE A 73 -14.54 -5.80 -22.04
N ARG A 74 -14.54 -5.80 -20.70
CA ARG A 74 -14.57 -7.04 -19.91
C ARG A 74 -15.88 -7.81 -20.09
N GLU A 75 -16.97 -7.08 -20.33
CA GLU A 75 -18.30 -7.66 -20.55
C GLU A 75 -18.51 -8.17 -21.97
N ASN A 76 -17.93 -7.51 -22.99
CA ASN A 76 -18.28 -7.76 -24.40
C ASN A 76 -17.11 -8.17 -25.31
N GLU A 77 -15.91 -8.40 -24.75
CA GLU A 77 -14.65 -8.80 -25.43
C GLU A 77 -14.37 -8.14 -26.79
N ASN A 78 -14.89 -6.93 -27.02
CA ASN A 78 -14.87 -6.33 -28.34
C ASN A 78 -13.48 -5.78 -28.69
N TYR A 79 -12.93 -6.27 -29.81
CA TYR A 79 -11.60 -5.89 -30.30
C TYR A 79 -11.51 -4.41 -30.66
N THR A 80 -12.56 -3.81 -31.23
CA THR A 80 -12.55 -2.39 -31.62
C THR A 80 -12.48 -1.48 -30.39
N LEU A 81 -13.25 -1.82 -29.35
CA LEU A 81 -13.21 -1.10 -28.07
C LEU A 81 -11.86 -1.24 -27.38
N LYS A 82 -11.21 -2.42 -27.45
CA LYS A 82 -9.84 -2.61 -26.94
C LYS A 82 -8.84 -1.66 -27.60
N HIS A 83 -8.94 -1.50 -28.92
CA HIS A 83 -8.07 -0.57 -29.66
C HIS A 83 -8.35 0.89 -29.28
N GLU A 84 -9.62 1.28 -29.20
CA GLU A 84 -10.04 2.63 -28.78
C GLU A 84 -9.55 2.97 -27.37
N LEU A 85 -9.67 2.04 -26.42
CA LEU A 85 -9.19 2.22 -25.05
C LEU A 85 -7.66 2.39 -25.02
N LYS A 86 -6.91 1.63 -25.83
CA LYS A 86 -5.45 1.78 -25.91
C LYS A 86 -5.06 3.19 -26.38
N GLN A 87 -5.74 3.71 -27.40
CA GLN A 87 -5.47 5.04 -27.95
C GLN A 87 -5.83 6.16 -26.97
N LYS A 88 -7.04 6.12 -26.38
CA LYS A 88 -7.47 7.12 -25.38
C LYS A 88 -6.57 7.12 -24.14
N ASN A 89 -6.09 5.95 -23.71
CA ASN A 89 -5.20 5.83 -22.56
C ASN A 89 -3.78 6.38 -22.85
N GLN A 90 -3.30 6.29 -24.09
CA GLN A 90 -2.06 6.96 -24.50
C GLN A 90 -2.20 8.48 -24.43
N ASN A 91 -3.29 9.03 -24.97
CA ASN A 91 -3.54 10.47 -24.96
C ASN A 91 -3.66 11.01 -23.52
N TYR A 92 -4.39 10.31 -22.65
CA TYR A 92 -4.51 10.68 -21.23
C TYR A 92 -3.15 10.70 -20.51
N LYS A 93 -2.24 9.78 -20.84
CA LYS A 93 -0.87 9.80 -20.28
C LYS A 93 -0.06 11.01 -20.74
N CYS A 94 -0.22 11.43 -21.99
CA CYS A 94 0.45 12.63 -22.51
C CYS A 94 -0.08 13.93 -21.89
N LEU A 95 -1.38 13.98 -21.58
CA LEU A 95 -2.04 15.17 -20.98
C LEU A 95 -1.91 15.23 -19.45
N GLY A 96 -1.90 14.07 -18.78
CA GLY A 96 -1.90 13.96 -17.32
C GLY A 96 -0.53 14.05 -16.65
N TYR A 97 0.55 14.04 -17.42
CA TYR A 97 1.87 14.45 -16.96
C TYR A 97 2.11 15.88 -17.46
N PRO A 98 2.07 16.91 -16.60
CA PRO A 98 2.91 18.06 -16.90
C PRO A 98 4.32 17.49 -17.08
N MET A 99 4.95 17.74 -18.24
CA MET A 99 6.39 17.59 -18.36
C MET A 99 6.96 18.22 -17.10
N PHE A 100 7.52 17.40 -16.20
CA PHE A 100 8.35 17.94 -15.14
C PHE A 100 9.36 18.81 -15.87
N PRO A 101 9.43 20.14 -15.60
CA PRO A 101 10.64 20.84 -16.00
C PRO A 101 11.75 20.06 -15.34
N SER A 102 12.68 19.55 -16.16
CA SER A 102 13.93 18.97 -15.70
C SER A 102 14.44 19.86 -14.57
N PHE A 103 14.42 19.36 -13.34
CA PHE A 103 15.06 20.05 -12.24
C PHE A 103 16.51 20.24 -12.69
N PRO A 104 17.03 21.48 -12.75
CA PRO A 104 18.44 21.66 -13.00
C PRO A 104 19.17 20.91 -11.88
N ALA A 105 20.09 20.02 -12.24
CA ALA A 105 21.00 19.42 -11.29
C ALA A 105 21.71 20.57 -10.56
N ILE A 106 21.38 20.75 -9.28
CA ILE A 106 22.12 21.64 -8.41
C ILE A 106 23.32 20.83 -7.95
N TRP A 107 24.51 21.29 -8.36
CA TRP A 107 25.82 20.82 -7.94
C TRP A 107 26.08 21.09 -6.47
#